data_AF-A0A8G0P5S7-F1
#
_entry.id   AF-A0A8G0P5S7-F1
#
_cell.length_a   1.000
_cell.length_b   1.000
_cell.length_c   1.000
_cell.angle_alpha   90.00
_cell.angle_beta   90.00
_cell.angle_gamma   90.00
#
_symmetry.space_group_name_H-M   'P 1'
#
loop_
_entity.id
_entity.type
_entity.pdbx_description
1 polymer ?
#
loop_
_entity_poly.entity_id
_entity_poly.type
_entity_poly.pdbx_seq_one_letter_code
_entity_poly.pdbx_strand_id
1 'polypeptide(L)' 'MGAPSKHKIYTEFYQEQARNYKKHLDILGLNPETTQARYLYLKEFFSWLEKYQIFEIKKVTPKEIAEYNNYLKEKN' A
#
# COMPACT_ATOMS: atom_id res chain seq x y z
N MET A 1 2.31 7.79 13.01
CA MET A 1 1.92 7.46 11.63
C MET A 1 0.68 8.26 11.30
N GLY A 2 0.83 9.33 10.50
CA GLY A 2 -0.30 10.12 10.01
C GLY A 2 -1.35 9.29 9.27
N ALA A 3 -2.60 9.76 9.26
CA ALA A 3 -3.72 9.02 8.70
C ALA A 3 -3.49 8.70 7.20
N PRO A 4 -3.66 7.44 6.76
CA PRO A 4 -3.44 7.08 5.38
C PRO A 4 -4.49 7.75 4.49
N SER A 5 -4.03 8.50 3.48
CA SER A 5 -4.90 9.28 2.61
C SER A 5 -5.63 8.39 1.59
N LYS A 6 -6.71 8.90 0.99
CA LYS A 6 -7.47 8.21 -0.09
C LYS A 6 -6.65 8.20 -1.39
N HIS A 7 -5.54 7.47 -1.40
CA HIS A 7 -4.69 7.31 -2.58
C HIS A 7 -5.45 6.55 -3.68
N LYS A 8 -5.40 7.10 -4.90
CA LYS A 8 -5.86 6.43 -6.12
C LYS A 8 -4.71 5.57 -6.65
N ILE A 9 -5.07 4.34 -7.03
CA ILE A 9 -4.19 3.41 -7.74
C ILE A 9 -4.78 3.26 -9.13
N TYR A 10 -3.97 3.40 -10.16
CA TYR A 10 -4.43 3.33 -11.56
C TYR A 10 -4.23 1.95 -12.17
N THR A 11 -3.21 1.22 -11.73
CA THR A 11 -2.81 -0.09 -12.21
C THR A 11 -3.79 -1.15 -11.72
N GLU A 12 -4.42 -1.86 -12.64
CA GLU A 12 -5.40 -2.91 -12.34
C GLU A 12 -4.81 -4.00 -11.42
N PHE A 13 -3.58 -4.41 -11.68
CA PHE A 13 -2.86 -5.37 -10.86
C PHE A 13 -2.77 -4.92 -9.39
N TYR A 14 -2.36 -3.68 -9.12
CA TYR A 14 -2.28 -3.16 -7.75
C TYR A 14 -3.65 -2.97 -7.09
N GLN A 15 -4.68 -2.63 -7.85
CA GLN A 15 -6.05 -2.61 -7.32
C GLN A 15 -6.49 -4.01 -6.89
N GLU A 16 -6.21 -5.03 -7.70
CA GLU A 16 -6.52 -6.42 -7.38
C GLU A 16 -5.75 -6.89 -6.16
N GLN A 17 -4.44 -6.65 -6.09
CA GLN A 17 -3.62 -7.03 -4.93
C GLN A 17 -4.11 -6.34 -3.64
N ALA A 18 -4.50 -5.07 -3.71
CA ALA A 18 -5.05 -4.36 -2.55
C ALA A 18 -6.39 -4.95 -2.07
N ARG A 19 -7.28 -5.34 -3.01
CA ARG A 19 -8.56 -5.99 -2.70
C ARG A 19 -8.34 -7.38 -2.09
N ASN A 20 -7.45 -8.17 -2.68
CA ASN A 20 -7.10 -9.49 -2.19
C ASN A 20 -6.50 -9.44 -0.78
N TYR A 21 -5.62 -8.47 -0.52
CA TYR A 21 -5.08 -8.24 0.82
C TYR A 21 -6.16 -7.90 1.84
N LYS A 22 -7.09 -6.98 1.50
CA LYS A 22 -8.22 -6.65 2.39
C LYS A 22 -9.08 -7.88 2.69
N LYS A 23 -9.41 -8.67 1.65
CA LYS A 23 -10.17 -9.92 1.80
C LYS A 23 -9.45 -10.93 2.70
N HIS A 24 -8.13 -11.04 2.55
CA HIS A 24 -7.32 -11.91 3.40
C HIS A 24 -7.37 -11.48 4.87
N LEU A 25 -7.24 -10.18 5.16
CA LEU A 25 -7.36 -9.66 6.53
C LEU A 25 -8.75 -9.89 7.14
N ASP A 26 -9.79 -9.82 6.31
CA ASP A 26 -11.17 -10.10 6.71
C ASP A 26 -11.35 -11.58 7.10
N ILE A 27 -10.81 -12.50 6.30
CA ILE A 27 -10.78 -13.95 6.60
C ILE A 27 -10.04 -14.25 7.90
N LEU A 28 -8.96 -13.51 8.19
CA LEU A 28 -8.20 -13.65 9.44
C LEU A 28 -8.95 -13.11 10.68
N GLY A 29 -10.11 -12.46 10.50
CA GLY A 29 -10.93 -11.95 11.60
C GLY A 29 -10.34 -10.73 12.29
N LEU A 30 -9.51 -9.93 11.60
CA LEU A 30 -9.01 -8.68 12.17
C LEU A 30 -10.15 -7.66 12.32
N ASN A 31 -10.06 -6.84 13.37
CA ASN A 31 -11.00 -5.75 13.58
C ASN A 31 -11.12 -4.87 12.33
N PRO A 32 -12.34 -4.46 11.94
CA PRO A 32 -12.60 -3.78 10.67
C PRO A 32 -11.82 -2.47 10.52
N GLU A 33 -11.61 -1.74 11.62
CA GLU A 33 -10.79 -0.52 11.64
C GLU A 33 -9.32 -0.81 11.31
N THR A 34 -8.76 -1.89 11.87
CA THR A 34 -7.38 -2.32 11.60
C THR A 34 -7.24 -2.80 10.16
N THR A 35 -8.21 -3.58 9.68
CA THR A 35 -8.27 -4.05 8.29
C THR A 35 -8.33 -2.87 7.32
N GLN A 36 -9.18 -1.88 7.60
CA GLN A 36 -9.31 -0.68 6.78
C GLN A 36 -8.03 0.15 6.80
N ALA A 37 -7.40 0.36 7.97
CA ALA A 37 -6.15 1.09 8.06
C ALA A 37 -5.03 0.42 7.27
N ARG A 38 -4.82 -0.90 7.45
CA ARG A 38 -3.81 -1.68 6.71
C ARG A 38 -4.06 -1.67 5.20
N TYR A 39 -5.33 -1.78 4.78
CA TYR A 39 -5.71 -1.63 3.39
C TYR A 39 -5.32 -0.26 2.82
N LEU A 40 -5.58 0.82 3.57
CA LEU A 40 -5.23 2.18 3.14
C LEU A 40 -3.70 2.40 3.08
N TYR A 41 -2.94 1.86 4.04
CA TYR A 41 -1.47 1.92 3.99
C TYR A 41 -0.90 1.17 2.78
N LEU A 42 -1.43 -0.01 2.47
CA LEU A 42 -1.01 -0.75 1.27
C LEU A 42 -1.34 0.03 0.00
N LYS A 43 -2.50 0.72 -0.04
CA LYS A 43 -2.85 1.56 -1.16
C LYS A 43 -1.93 2.77 -1.34
N GLU A 44 -1.52 3.38 -0.24
CA GLU A 44 -0.55 4.47 -0.25
C GLU A 44 0.78 4.00 -0.84
N PHE A 45 1.25 2.82 -0.43
CA PHE A 45 2.46 2.21 -0.98
C PHE A 45 2.36 1.96 -2.49
N PHE A 46 1.27 1.36 -2.97
CA PHE A 46 1.08 1.15 -4.42
C PHE A 46 0.99 2.46 -5.20
N SER A 47 0.30 3.47 -4.67
CA SER A 47 0.24 4.80 -5.28
C SER A 47 1.62 5.46 -5.32
N TRP A 48 2.46 5.23 -4.31
CA TRP A 48 3.85 5.68 -4.32
C TRP A 48 4.64 4.95 -5.41
N LEU A 49 4.59 3.61 -5.50
CA LEU A 49 5.27 2.84 -6.56
C LEU A 49 4.90 3.32 -7.97
N GLU A 50 3.63 3.61 -8.22
CA GLU A 50 3.16 4.13 -9.51
C GLU A 50 3.80 5.46 -9.88
N LYS A 51 4.05 6.35 -8.90
CA LYS A 51 4.74 7.63 -9.15
C LYS A 51 6.17 7.43 -9.65
N TYR A 52 6.82 6.34 -9.23
CA TYR A 52 8.17 5.97 -9.67
C TYR A 52 8.15 5.02 -10.88
N GLN A 53 7.00 4.88 -11.55
CA GLN A 53 6.79 4.02 -12.73
C GLN A 53 7.10 2.54 -12.47
N ILE A 54 6.98 2.10 -11.22
CA ILE A 54 7.10 0.70 -10.84
C ILE A 54 5.69 0.11 -10.86
N PHE A 55 5.42 -0.73 -11.86
CA PHE A 55 4.12 -1.39 -12.04
C PHE A 55 4.15 -2.89 -11.71
N GLU A 56 5.35 -3.44 -11.55
CA GLU A 56 5.58 -4.85 -11.25
C GLU A 56 6.07 -5.02 -9.82
N ILE A 57 5.24 -5.60 -8.95
CA ILE A 57 5.59 -5.81 -7.54
C ILE A 57 6.83 -6.70 -7.36
N LYS A 58 7.09 -7.62 -8.31
CA LYS A 58 8.26 -8.51 -8.29
C LYS A 58 9.58 -7.78 -8.53
N LYS A 59 9.53 -6.58 -9.10
CA LYS A 59 10.70 -5.73 -9.36
C LYS A 59 11.00 -4.78 -8.19
N VAL A 60 10.12 -4.73 -7.18
CA VAL A 60 10.36 -3.95 -5.97
C VAL A 60 11.54 -4.57 -5.23
N THR A 61 12.63 -3.81 -5.10
CA THR A 61 13.82 -4.25 -4.38
C THR A 61 13.82 -3.65 -2.96
N PRO A 62 14.72 -4.13 -2.08
CA PRO A 62 14.91 -3.52 -0.76
C PRO A 62 15.21 -2.01 -0.82
N LYS A 63 15.77 -1.52 -1.93
CA LYS A 63 16.03 -0.09 -2.14
C LYS A 63 14.74 0.72 -2.13
N GLU A 64 13.75 0.33 -2.92
CA GLU A 64 12.45 1.01 -3.02
C GLU A 64 11.69 0.96 -1.69
N ILE A 65 11.84 -0.13 -0.93
CA ILE A 65 11.28 -0.24 0.42
C ILE A 65 11.94 0.77 1.37
N ALA A 66 13.26 0.90 1.31
CA ALA A 66 13.99 1.89 2.11
C ALA A 66 13.60 3.32 1.72
N GLU A 67 13.46 3.61 0.43
CA GLU A 67 13.02 4.91 -0.09
C GLU A 67 11.59 5.24 0.34
N TYR A 68 10.68 4.26 0.31
CA TYR A 68 9.32 4.46 0.81
C TYR A 68 9.31 4.72 2.33
N ASN A 69 10.16 4.04 3.10
CA ASN A 69 10.30 4.29 4.52
C ASN A 69 10.84 5.70 4.80
N ASN A 70 11.80 6.17 4.01
CA ASN A 70 12.28 7.55 4.08
C ASN A 70 11.15 8.54 3.78
N TYR A 71 10.39 8.32 2.71
CA TYR A 71 9.20 9.11 2.38
C TYR A 71 8.19 9.19 3.54
N LEU A 72 7.94 8.07 4.24
CA LEU A 72 7.05 8.04 5.40
C LEU A 72 7.58 8.82 6.60
N LYS A 73 8.91 8.83 6.80
CA LYS A 73 9.57 9.61 7.85
C LYS A 73 9.51 11.11 7.56
N GLU A 74 9.69 11.52 6.30
CA GLU A 74 9.61 12.93 5.90
C GLU A 74 8.18 13.47 5.91
N LYS A 75 7.17 12.60 5.82
CA LYS A 75 5.75 12.95 5.89
C LYS A 75 5.23 13.16 7.32
N ASN A 76 5.97 12.71 8.35
CA ASN A 76 5.63 12.90 9.78
C ASN A 76 6.56 13.93 10.42
#